data_AF-A0ABD7IZ01-F1
#
_entry.id   AF-A0ABD7IZ01-F1
#
_cell.length_a   1.000
_cell.length_b   1.000
_cell.length_c   1.000
_cell.angle_alpha   90.00
_cell.angle_beta   90.00
_cell.angle_gamma   90.00
#
_symmetry.space_group_name_H-M   'P 1'
#
loop_
_entity.id
_entity.type
_entity.pdbx_description
1 polymer ?
#
loop_
_entity_poly.entity_id
_entity_poly.type
_entity_poly.pdbx_seq_one_letter_code
_entity_poly.pdbx_strand_id
1 'polypeptide(L)'
;MKKYILGIGLFLTSLLFGINASAMDGDNTPLFIQTKEVPSELRMYAQQDWQFYFENLSVVENTEPLSTDDFYLGQPFTLTNETDTQTAYFPIIDKESGLIHDLLEVSLMNNTPSLTISSQFVELLNKLTPTAEGTSFSLNLDSESHQLLSAEEPTREQAVDIKQSVDNFNRKKRSVPDDTVPEYNRNIIPNWMITETQGLEPWCAFYTLSTMINSIEGKAITNAKTLIKKAFRTASEAELVDGKYITSKPFAHTVQTMQKEYGYTLDIKNSRLTPAEVQTQIDKKAPVYVHLDNVTQNYNPAKSHGVTVIGYIIAKNNTLDSYYYFWNPWWQKVMLTNQKDMSNWKLNDNVYSWKYSGINFRKEPINYAMKGKIATLLSRATYYQTGEKIPTDLRNKEYIIKDVKSISQSSSKVAYYLEGINKWVLEQDVKEFPTPLLNKKVTLLSKASQYQTGEAIPTNVRNKQYTALKVKPFRRSNSKLAYFLSGINKWVLEQDIR
;
A
#
# COMPACT_ATOMS: atom_id res chain seq x y z
N MET A 1 6.66 -93.51 14.57
CA MET A 1 6.60 -92.80 13.26
C MET A 1 6.56 -91.31 13.57
N LYS A 2 7.66 -90.57 13.33
CA LYS A 2 7.85 -89.63 12.19
C LYS A 2 6.78 -88.50 12.21
N LYS A 3 7.07 -87.20 12.30
CA LYS A 3 8.29 -86.38 12.11
C LYS A 3 8.09 -85.00 12.79
N TYR A 4 9.19 -84.39 13.21
CA TYR A 4 9.38 -82.96 13.51
C TYR A 4 9.37 -82.08 12.23
N ILE A 5 9.10 -80.77 12.40
CA ILE A 5 9.70 -79.57 11.77
C ILE A 5 8.92 -78.35 12.34
N LEU A 6 9.45 -77.54 13.26
CA LEU A 6 10.33 -76.35 13.10
C LEU A 6 9.65 -75.14 12.41
N GLY A 7 9.59 -73.99 13.10
CA GLY A 7 9.17 -72.70 12.53
C GLY A 7 9.27 -71.54 13.51
N ILE A 8 10.29 -70.71 13.32
CA ILE A 8 10.70 -69.49 14.05
C ILE A 8 9.67 -68.36 13.86
N GLY A 9 9.49 -67.50 14.88
CA GLY A 9 8.60 -66.33 14.79
C GLY A 9 8.94 -65.19 15.76
N LEU A 10 9.87 -64.35 15.33
CA LEU A 10 10.18 -62.94 15.67
C LEU A 10 9.72 -62.30 17.00
N PHE A 11 10.73 -61.75 17.69
CA PHE A 11 10.67 -60.59 18.58
C PHE A 11 10.07 -59.35 17.88
N LEU A 12 9.07 -58.73 18.51
CA LEU A 12 8.72 -57.33 18.30
C LEU A 12 8.53 -56.69 19.68
N THR A 13 9.61 -56.10 20.18
CA THR A 13 9.61 -55.20 21.32
C THR A 13 9.04 -53.86 20.88
N SER A 14 7.78 -53.59 21.22
CA SER A 14 7.20 -52.25 21.18
C SER A 14 7.76 -51.44 22.36
N LEU A 15 8.73 -50.58 22.06
CA LEU A 15 9.20 -49.52 22.96
C LEU A 15 8.14 -48.41 22.98
N LEU A 16 7.18 -48.52 23.90
CA LEU A 16 6.35 -47.40 24.35
C LEU A 16 7.23 -46.53 25.26
N PHE A 17 7.81 -45.47 24.73
CA PHE A 17 8.38 -44.40 25.54
C PHE A 17 7.22 -43.55 26.08
N GLY A 18 6.91 -43.74 27.37
CA GLY A 18 6.06 -42.84 28.13
C GLY A 18 6.79 -41.51 28.34
N ILE A 19 6.25 -40.44 27.78
CA ILE A 19 6.69 -39.07 28.01
C ILE A 19 5.84 -38.54 29.16
N ASN A 20 6.49 -38.19 30.28
CA ASN A 20 5.82 -37.51 31.39
C ASN A 20 5.56 -36.06 30.98
N ALA A 21 4.31 -35.75 30.62
CA ALA A 21 3.84 -34.38 30.47
C ALA A 21 3.44 -33.83 31.86
N SER A 22 4.14 -32.80 32.33
CA SER A 22 3.72 -32.00 33.46
C SER A 22 2.61 -31.04 33.00
N ALA A 23 1.43 -31.17 33.61
CA ALA A 23 0.28 -30.32 33.35
C ALA A 23 0.48 -28.89 33.88
N MET A 24 0.15 -27.90 33.05
CA MET A 24 -0.20 -26.54 33.47
C MET A 24 -1.60 -26.26 32.91
N ASP A 25 -2.52 -25.88 33.80
CA ASP A 25 -3.94 -25.59 33.52
C ASP A 25 -4.09 -24.31 32.69
N GLY A 26 -4.26 -24.52 31.39
CA GLY A 26 -4.92 -23.65 30.42
C GLY A 26 -5.88 -24.52 29.61
N ASP A 27 -6.73 -23.95 28.73
CA ASP A 27 -7.54 -24.75 27.80
C ASP A 27 -6.64 -25.34 26.70
N ASN A 28 -5.77 -26.27 27.11
CA ASN A 28 -4.83 -27.02 26.30
C ASN A 28 -5.52 -28.17 25.54
N THR A 29 -6.79 -27.97 25.17
CA THR A 29 -7.54 -28.93 24.36
C THR A 29 -6.75 -29.18 23.06
N PRO A 30 -6.32 -30.44 22.80
CA PRO A 30 -5.52 -30.78 21.62
C PRO A 30 -6.19 -30.36 20.32
N LEU A 31 -5.40 -29.91 19.35
CA LEU A 31 -5.88 -29.57 18.02
C LEU A 31 -5.12 -30.39 16.97
N PHE A 32 -5.77 -31.43 16.47
CA PHE A 32 -5.18 -32.36 15.51
C PHE A 32 -5.37 -31.87 14.08
N ILE A 33 -4.26 -31.63 13.36
CA ILE A 33 -4.26 -31.20 11.96
C ILE A 33 -3.53 -32.24 11.08
N GLN A 34 -4.18 -32.64 9.98
CA GLN A 34 -3.60 -33.48 8.93
C GLN A 34 -2.36 -32.84 8.33
N THR A 35 -1.23 -33.55 8.39
CA THR A 35 0.09 -32.98 8.14
C THR A 35 0.96 -33.95 7.36
N LYS A 36 1.56 -33.47 6.26
CA LYS A 36 2.61 -34.21 5.55
C LYS A 36 3.91 -34.16 6.36
N GLU A 37 4.85 -35.06 6.06
CA GLU A 37 6.16 -35.05 6.72
C GLU A 37 6.84 -33.67 6.56
N VAL A 38 7.19 -33.05 7.69
CA VAL A 38 7.85 -31.74 7.74
C VAL A 38 9.36 -31.93 7.82
N PRO A 39 10.15 -31.43 6.84
CA PRO A 39 11.60 -31.53 6.86
C PRO A 39 12.23 -30.98 8.16
N SER A 40 13.23 -31.69 8.68
CA SER A 40 13.94 -31.31 9.91
C SER A 40 14.59 -29.93 9.83
N GLU A 41 15.02 -29.53 8.64
CA GLU A 41 15.61 -28.21 8.39
C GLU A 41 14.61 -27.06 8.64
N LEU A 42 13.33 -27.21 8.26
CA LEU A 42 12.30 -26.21 8.55
C LEU A 42 12.09 -26.05 10.06
N ARG A 43 12.07 -27.17 10.80
CA ARG A 43 11.96 -27.18 12.27
C ARG A 43 13.14 -26.44 12.91
N MET A 44 14.35 -26.70 12.43
CA MET A 44 15.57 -26.04 12.91
C MET A 44 15.49 -24.51 12.73
N TYR A 45 15.11 -24.02 11.55
CA TYR A 45 14.97 -22.58 11.32
C TYR A 45 13.86 -21.96 12.17
N ALA A 46 12.71 -22.62 12.30
CA ALA A 46 11.61 -22.16 13.16
C ALA A 46 12.08 -21.99 14.61
N GLN A 47 12.69 -23.02 15.17
CA GLN A 47 13.17 -23.02 16.56
C GLN A 47 14.26 -21.98 16.81
N GLN A 48 15.11 -21.74 15.82
CA GLN A 48 16.19 -20.77 15.92
C GLN A 48 15.64 -19.34 15.99
N ASP A 49 14.64 -19.00 15.18
CA ASP A 49 14.31 -17.59 14.90
C ASP A 49 12.92 -17.13 15.41
N TRP A 50 12.01 -18.03 15.82
CA TRP A 50 10.62 -17.65 16.14
C TRP A 50 10.48 -16.53 17.18
N GLN A 51 11.30 -16.54 18.23
CA GLN A 51 11.25 -15.53 19.31
C GLN A 51 11.52 -14.12 18.77
N PHE A 52 12.49 -13.99 17.85
CA PHE A 52 12.79 -12.72 17.20
C PHE A 52 11.58 -12.19 16.43
N TYR A 53 10.93 -13.05 15.65
CA TYR A 53 9.78 -12.69 14.84
C TYR A 53 8.57 -12.32 15.70
N PHE A 54 8.29 -13.12 16.74
CA PHE A 54 7.19 -12.91 17.67
C PHE A 54 7.27 -11.56 18.36
N GLU A 55 8.40 -11.28 19.02
CA GLU A 55 8.58 -10.02 19.74
C GLU A 55 8.46 -8.81 18.80
N ASN A 56 9.08 -8.89 17.62
CA ASN A 56 9.08 -7.79 16.67
C ASN A 56 7.72 -7.57 15.99
N LEU A 57 6.87 -8.58 15.86
CA LEU A 57 5.49 -8.40 15.42
C LEU A 57 4.60 -7.88 16.57
N SER A 58 4.80 -8.39 17.79
CA SER A 58 3.98 -8.07 18.96
C SER A 58 3.92 -6.57 19.25
N VAL A 59 5.02 -5.85 19.07
CA VAL A 59 5.12 -4.39 19.27
C VAL A 59 4.32 -3.57 18.23
N VAL A 60 3.81 -4.21 17.18
CA VAL A 60 2.94 -3.58 16.18
C VAL A 60 1.47 -3.84 16.49
N GLU A 61 1.16 -5.03 17.01
CA GLU A 61 -0.23 -5.47 17.22
C GLU A 61 -0.74 -5.23 18.65
N ASN A 62 0.16 -5.03 19.62
CA ASN A 62 -0.18 -4.88 21.03
C ASN A 62 0.22 -3.52 21.59
N THR A 63 -0.49 -3.09 22.63
CA THR A 63 -0.18 -1.84 23.36
C THR A 63 1.07 -1.96 24.22
N GLU A 64 1.41 -3.18 24.65
CA GLU A 64 2.59 -3.50 25.47
C GLU A 64 3.38 -4.64 24.82
N PRO A 65 4.72 -4.64 24.89
CA PRO A 65 5.54 -5.76 24.43
C PRO A 65 5.17 -7.08 25.14
N LEU A 66 5.05 -8.17 24.39
CA LEU A 66 4.81 -9.50 24.96
C LEU A 66 6.13 -10.17 25.32
N SER A 67 6.17 -10.84 26.48
CA SER A 67 7.33 -11.63 26.92
C SER A 67 7.35 -12.99 26.23
N THR A 68 8.45 -13.35 25.58
CA THR A 68 8.59 -14.67 24.93
C THR A 68 8.60 -15.84 25.90
N ASP A 69 8.83 -15.58 27.20
CA ASP A 69 8.79 -16.62 28.23
C ASP A 69 7.37 -17.13 28.52
N ASP A 70 6.34 -16.38 28.12
CA ASP A 70 4.93 -16.77 28.30
C ASP A 70 4.40 -17.61 27.12
N PHE A 71 5.23 -17.82 26.09
CA PHE A 71 4.85 -18.51 24.87
C PHE A 71 5.76 -19.71 24.58
N TYR A 72 5.26 -20.61 23.74
CA TYR A 72 6.05 -21.72 23.19
C TYR A 72 5.69 -21.97 21.72
N LEU A 73 6.61 -22.61 21.00
CA LEU A 73 6.40 -23.02 19.63
C LEU A 73 5.73 -24.41 19.61
N GLY A 74 4.59 -24.52 18.94
CA GLY A 74 3.86 -25.77 18.78
C GLY A 74 4.34 -26.61 17.59
N GLN A 75 3.85 -27.85 17.50
CA GLN A 75 4.22 -28.75 16.41
C GLN A 75 3.81 -28.17 15.04
N PRO A 76 4.65 -28.34 14.01
CA PRO A 76 4.34 -27.82 12.69
C PRO A 76 3.21 -28.60 12.01
N PHE A 77 2.49 -27.91 11.14
CA PHE A 77 1.55 -28.50 10.20
C PHE A 77 1.79 -27.99 8.77
N THR A 78 1.17 -28.66 7.81
CA THR A 78 1.20 -28.30 6.38
C THR A 78 -0.21 -28.07 5.87
N LEU A 79 -0.36 -27.33 4.77
CA LEU A 79 -1.65 -27.22 4.09
C LEU A 79 -1.80 -28.33 3.04
N THR A 80 -3.03 -28.81 2.84
CA THR A 80 -3.30 -29.97 1.95
C THR A 80 -3.15 -29.64 0.48
N ASN A 81 -3.51 -28.42 0.07
CA ASN A 81 -3.38 -27.90 -1.29
C ASN A 81 -1.95 -27.47 -1.64
N GLU A 82 -1.04 -27.40 -0.66
CA GLU A 82 0.35 -27.09 -0.96
C GLU A 82 1.01 -28.26 -1.70
N THR A 83 1.46 -27.94 -2.91
CA THR A 83 2.16 -28.85 -3.81
C THR A 83 3.67 -28.89 -3.54
N ASP A 84 4.19 -27.88 -2.83
CA ASP A 84 5.57 -27.86 -2.37
C ASP A 84 5.68 -28.47 -0.97
N THR A 85 6.64 -29.36 -0.78
CA THR A 85 6.95 -30.00 0.52
C THR A 85 7.90 -29.16 1.37
N GLN A 86 8.24 -27.96 0.91
CA GLN A 86 9.23 -27.06 1.52
C GLN A 86 8.62 -25.92 2.34
N THR A 87 7.33 -25.98 2.68
CA THR A 87 6.68 -25.01 3.58
C THR A 87 6.01 -25.72 4.76
N ALA A 88 6.13 -25.12 5.95
CA ALA A 88 5.43 -25.55 7.14
C ALA A 88 5.04 -24.36 8.02
N TYR A 89 3.98 -24.54 8.80
CA TYR A 89 3.41 -23.53 9.67
C TYR A 89 3.55 -23.96 11.13
N PHE A 90 4.06 -23.07 11.97
CA PHE A 90 4.32 -23.32 13.38
C PHE A 90 3.47 -22.37 14.22
N PRO A 91 2.51 -22.88 15.01
CA PRO A 91 1.74 -22.03 15.92
C PRO A 91 2.62 -21.58 17.10
N ILE A 92 2.47 -20.32 17.50
CA ILE A 92 3.05 -19.77 18.72
C ILE A 92 1.91 -19.67 19.73
N ILE A 93 2.05 -20.34 20.87
CA ILE A 93 0.95 -20.62 21.79
C ILE A 93 1.25 -20.00 23.13
N ASP A 94 0.24 -19.34 23.69
CA ASP A 94 0.25 -18.78 25.03
C ASP A 94 0.14 -19.90 26.07
N LYS A 95 1.06 -19.94 27.03
CA LYS A 95 1.16 -21.01 28.04
C LYS A 95 -0.01 -21.01 29.03
N GLU A 96 -0.60 -19.85 29.31
CA GLU A 96 -1.66 -19.69 30.31
C GLU A 96 -3.02 -20.04 29.70
N SER A 97 -3.31 -19.51 28.52
CA SER A 97 -4.62 -19.70 27.87
C SER A 97 -4.69 -20.96 27.00
N GLY A 98 -3.57 -21.46 26.49
CA GLY A 98 -3.53 -22.54 25.49
C GLY A 98 -4.04 -22.11 24.10
N LEU A 99 -4.22 -20.80 23.89
CA LEU A 99 -4.63 -20.23 22.61
C LEU A 99 -3.42 -19.97 21.72
N ILE A 100 -3.61 -20.20 20.42
CA ILE A 100 -2.63 -19.79 19.40
C ILE A 100 -2.68 -18.26 19.33
N HIS A 101 -1.52 -17.62 19.32
CA HIS A 101 -1.39 -16.16 19.23
C HIS A 101 -0.92 -15.73 17.83
N ASP A 102 0.08 -16.42 17.28
CA ASP A 102 0.66 -16.15 15.97
C ASP A 102 0.95 -17.45 15.21
N LEU A 103 1.10 -17.33 13.89
CA LEU A 103 1.61 -18.38 13.03
C LEU A 103 2.92 -17.94 12.39
N LEU A 104 3.95 -18.77 12.54
CA LEU A 104 5.20 -18.65 11.83
C LEU A 104 5.20 -19.59 10.63
N GLU A 105 5.18 -19.04 9.42
CA GLU A 105 5.45 -19.76 8.20
C GLU A 105 6.96 -19.85 7.97
N VAL A 106 7.45 -21.05 7.68
CA VAL A 106 8.84 -21.31 7.29
C VAL A 106 8.83 -22.00 5.94
N SER A 107 9.50 -21.38 4.97
CA SER A 107 9.58 -21.85 3.59
C SER A 107 11.03 -21.94 3.14
N LEU A 108 11.41 -23.02 2.44
CA LEU A 108 12.69 -23.11 1.72
C LEU A 108 12.44 -22.80 0.25
N MET A 109 13.07 -21.73 -0.25
CA MET A 109 13.06 -21.40 -1.67
C MET A 109 14.48 -21.43 -2.19
N ASN A 110 14.76 -22.35 -3.12
CA ASN A 110 16.12 -22.60 -3.62
C ASN A 110 17.14 -22.83 -2.48
N ASN A 111 16.78 -23.64 -1.48
CA ASN A 111 17.55 -23.91 -0.26
C ASN A 111 17.86 -22.67 0.60
N THR A 112 17.18 -21.55 0.37
CA THR A 112 17.28 -20.35 1.20
C THR A 112 16.03 -20.28 2.09
N PRO A 113 16.19 -20.25 3.43
CA PRO A 113 15.06 -20.13 4.32
C PRO A 113 14.45 -18.72 4.24
N SER A 114 13.14 -18.69 4.21
CA SER A 114 12.33 -17.50 4.39
C SER A 114 11.32 -17.76 5.50
N LEU A 115 11.21 -16.80 6.41
CA LEU A 115 10.28 -16.87 7.52
C LEU A 115 9.36 -15.66 7.49
N THR A 116 8.07 -15.91 7.70
CA THR A 116 7.02 -14.91 7.77
C THR A 116 6.16 -15.19 8.99
N ILE A 117 5.94 -14.20 9.84
CA ILE A 117 5.02 -14.28 10.98
C ILE A 117 3.80 -13.40 10.73
N SER A 118 2.63 -13.91 11.10
CA SER A 118 1.35 -13.17 11.06
C SER A 118 0.31 -13.84 11.96
N SER A 119 -0.62 -13.06 12.50
CA SER A 119 -1.79 -13.54 13.25
C SER A 119 -3.03 -13.74 12.36
N GLN A 120 -2.92 -13.58 11.03
CA GLN A 120 -4.06 -13.52 10.11
C GLN A 120 -5.04 -14.71 10.21
N PHE A 121 -4.56 -15.93 10.42
CA PHE A 121 -5.41 -17.14 10.43
C PHE A 121 -5.68 -17.69 11.83
N VAL A 122 -5.18 -17.02 12.86
CA VAL A 122 -5.22 -17.50 14.25
C VAL A 122 -6.65 -17.60 14.79
N GLU A 123 -7.51 -16.63 14.45
CA GLU A 123 -8.91 -16.65 14.87
C GLU A 123 -9.66 -17.90 14.36
N LEU A 124 -9.37 -18.33 13.13
CA LEU A 124 -9.98 -19.54 12.58
C LEU A 124 -9.47 -20.78 13.32
N LEU A 125 -8.17 -20.91 13.52
CA LEU A 125 -7.58 -22.07 14.21
C LEU A 125 -8.10 -22.22 15.64
N ASN A 126 -8.19 -21.12 16.40
CA ASN A 126 -8.70 -21.15 17.76
C ASN A 126 -10.20 -21.47 17.87
N LYS A 127 -10.96 -21.37 16.76
CA LYS A 127 -12.38 -21.75 16.71
C LYS A 127 -12.62 -23.21 16.32
N LEU A 128 -11.60 -23.91 15.83
CA LEU A 128 -11.74 -25.32 15.45
C LEU A 128 -11.98 -26.19 16.69
N THR A 129 -13.14 -26.84 16.73
CA THR A 129 -13.54 -27.74 17.82
C THR A 129 -13.96 -29.08 17.20
N PRO A 130 -13.31 -30.21 17.56
CA PRO A 130 -13.69 -31.53 17.06
C PRO A 130 -15.16 -31.84 17.37
N THR A 131 -15.92 -32.37 16.41
CA THR A 131 -17.31 -32.79 16.63
C THR A 131 -17.42 -34.20 17.20
N ALA A 132 -16.38 -35.01 17.06
CA ALA A 132 -16.29 -36.36 17.63
C ALA A 132 -14.86 -36.67 18.12
N GLU A 133 -14.77 -37.60 19.06
CA GLU A 133 -13.47 -38.12 19.50
C GLU A 133 -12.76 -38.84 18.36
N GLY A 134 -11.45 -38.60 18.21
CA GLY A 134 -10.65 -39.22 17.15
C GLY A 134 -10.71 -38.51 15.79
N THR A 135 -11.41 -37.36 15.67
CA THR A 135 -11.37 -36.53 14.47
C THR A 135 -10.13 -35.62 14.45
N SER A 136 -9.81 -35.12 13.26
CA SER A 136 -8.80 -34.09 13.01
C SER A 136 -9.33 -33.09 11.97
N PHE A 137 -8.53 -32.10 11.59
CA PHE A 137 -8.87 -31.18 10.51
C PHE A 137 -7.82 -31.22 9.39
N SER A 138 -8.27 -31.12 8.15
CA SER A 138 -7.42 -30.71 7.03
C SER A 138 -7.56 -29.21 6.79
N LEU A 139 -6.45 -28.55 6.46
CA LEU A 139 -6.40 -27.11 6.21
C LEU A 139 -5.93 -26.83 4.79
N ASN A 140 -6.58 -25.89 4.11
CA ASN A 140 -6.18 -25.44 2.79
C ASN A 140 -6.34 -23.93 2.66
N LEU A 141 -5.45 -23.28 1.89
CA LEU A 141 -5.53 -21.84 1.65
C LEU A 141 -6.19 -21.57 0.31
N ASP A 142 -7.39 -21.01 0.31
CA ASP A 142 -8.07 -20.73 -0.94
C ASP A 142 -7.43 -19.53 -1.65
N SER A 143 -6.89 -19.78 -2.84
CA SER A 143 -6.21 -18.75 -3.63
C SER A 143 -7.17 -17.68 -4.18
N GLU A 144 -8.47 -17.95 -4.27
CA GLU A 144 -9.46 -16.99 -4.77
C GLU A 144 -10.01 -16.08 -3.67
N SER A 145 -10.46 -16.66 -2.54
CA SER A 145 -10.96 -15.87 -1.40
C SER A 145 -9.86 -15.39 -0.45
N HIS A 146 -8.64 -15.90 -0.59
CA HIS A 146 -7.48 -15.63 0.27
C HIS A 146 -7.70 -16.01 1.74
N GLN A 147 -8.63 -16.94 2.02
CA GLN A 147 -8.97 -17.43 3.35
C GLN A 147 -8.36 -18.81 3.63
N LEU A 148 -8.00 -19.04 4.89
CA LEU A 148 -7.75 -20.39 5.37
C LEU A 148 -9.09 -21.11 5.50
N LEU A 149 -9.22 -22.26 4.86
CA LEU A 149 -10.37 -23.15 4.93
C LEU A 149 -9.99 -24.38 5.74
N SER A 150 -10.98 -24.97 6.41
CA SER A 150 -10.83 -26.17 7.21
C SER A 150 -11.92 -27.18 6.85
N ALA A 151 -11.57 -28.46 6.77
CA ALA A 151 -12.51 -29.56 6.71
C ALA A 151 -12.23 -30.54 7.84
N GLU A 152 -13.29 -31.03 8.50
CA GLU A 152 -13.14 -32.06 9.53
C GLU A 152 -12.93 -33.42 8.88
N GLU A 153 -11.97 -34.17 9.42
CA GLU A 153 -11.54 -35.47 8.95
C GLU A 153 -11.87 -36.54 10.00
N PRO A 154 -12.40 -37.70 9.60
CA PRO A 154 -12.95 -38.70 10.51
C PRO A 154 -11.88 -39.45 11.33
N THR A 155 -10.60 -39.27 11.01
CA THR A 155 -9.49 -39.97 11.67
C THR A 155 -8.35 -39.01 11.98
N ARG A 156 -7.45 -39.43 12.88
CA ARG A 156 -6.17 -38.77 13.19
C ARG A 156 -4.97 -39.40 12.48
N GLU A 157 -5.20 -40.26 11.50
CA GLU A 157 -4.10 -40.84 10.72
C GLU A 157 -3.36 -39.69 10.02
N GLN A 158 -2.03 -39.58 10.17
CA GLN A 158 -1.22 -38.45 9.67
C GLN A 158 -1.57 -37.08 10.28
N ALA A 159 -2.35 -37.03 11.36
CA ALA A 159 -2.61 -35.80 12.09
C ALA A 159 -1.59 -35.58 13.21
N VAL A 160 -1.26 -34.31 13.45
CA VAL A 160 -0.38 -33.86 14.52
C VAL A 160 -1.15 -32.96 15.47
N ASP A 161 -0.98 -33.13 16.78
CA ASP A 161 -1.46 -32.15 17.76
C ASP A 161 -0.59 -30.91 17.69
N ILE A 162 -1.09 -29.87 17.00
CA ILE A 162 -0.31 -28.65 16.76
C ILE A 162 -0.10 -27.84 18.04
N LYS A 163 -0.85 -28.12 19.11
CA LYS A 163 -0.69 -27.46 20.41
C LYS A 163 0.38 -28.09 21.29
N GLN A 164 0.90 -29.27 20.92
CA GLN A 164 2.03 -29.86 21.62
C GLN A 164 3.31 -29.05 21.35
N SER A 165 4.14 -28.81 22.36
CA SER A 165 5.43 -28.13 22.18
C SER A 165 6.35 -28.93 21.25
N VAL A 166 7.14 -28.24 20.42
CA VAL A 166 8.29 -28.86 19.73
C VAL A 166 9.42 -29.12 20.73
N ASP A 167 10.22 -30.17 20.48
CA ASP A 167 11.41 -30.47 21.26
C ASP A 167 12.46 -29.35 21.12
N ASN A 168 12.97 -28.84 22.25
CA ASN A 168 13.92 -27.73 22.25
C ASN A 168 15.28 -28.12 21.64
N PHE A 169 15.70 -27.39 20.59
CA PHE A 169 17.09 -27.40 20.12
C PHE A 169 17.91 -26.32 20.85
N ASN A 170 19.18 -26.64 21.16
CA ASN A 170 20.04 -25.81 22.01
C ASN A 170 20.54 -24.49 21.40
N ARG A 171 20.20 -24.15 20.15
CA ARG A 171 20.61 -22.89 19.50
C ARG A 171 19.40 -21.97 19.29
N LYS A 172 19.34 -20.90 20.07
CA LYS A 172 18.36 -19.82 19.94
C LYS A 172 19.05 -18.59 19.34
N LYS A 173 18.47 -17.98 18.31
CA LYS A 173 18.86 -16.62 17.89
C LYS A 173 18.42 -15.67 18.98
N ARG A 174 19.30 -14.74 19.37
CA ARG A 174 18.97 -13.76 20.40
C ARG A 174 17.81 -12.92 19.90
N SER A 175 16.75 -12.87 20.69
CA SER A 175 15.58 -12.06 20.41
C SER A 175 15.90 -10.57 20.67
N VAL A 176 15.14 -9.67 20.05
CA VAL A 176 15.50 -8.23 19.91
C VAL A 176 14.34 -7.35 20.41
N PRO A 177 13.88 -7.46 21.67
CA PRO A 177 12.91 -6.53 22.21
C PRO A 177 13.64 -5.51 23.07
N ASP A 178 14.04 -4.41 22.44
CA ASP A 178 14.21 -3.08 23.02
C ASP A 178 15.10 -2.28 22.07
N ASP A 179 15.09 -0.96 22.18
CA ASP A 179 16.05 -0.03 21.57
C ASP A 179 17.54 -0.32 21.96
N THR A 180 17.83 -1.51 22.50
CA THR A 180 19.10 -1.99 23.05
C THR A 180 19.80 -3.01 22.17
N VAL A 181 19.30 -3.35 20.97
CA VAL A 181 20.05 -4.21 20.04
C VAL A 181 20.88 -3.34 19.11
N PRO A 182 22.17 -3.12 19.43
CA PRO A 182 22.99 -2.15 18.75
C PRO A 182 23.18 -2.50 17.26
N GLU A 183 22.89 -3.73 16.83
CA GLU A 183 23.07 -4.16 15.44
C GLU A 183 21.93 -3.75 14.48
N TYR A 184 20.76 -3.32 14.94
CA TYR A 184 19.61 -3.02 14.06
C TYR A 184 19.09 -1.58 14.19
N ASN A 185 18.60 -1.04 13.08
CA ASN A 185 17.69 0.10 13.04
C ASN A 185 16.28 -0.42 12.82
N ARG A 186 15.31 0.13 13.54
CA ARG A 186 13.89 -0.22 13.37
C ARG A 186 13.06 1.03 13.23
N ASN A 187 12.11 1.01 12.31
CA ASN A 187 11.07 2.02 12.25
C ASN A 187 9.81 1.46 11.60
N ILE A 188 8.65 2.00 11.97
CA ILE A 188 7.36 1.62 11.42
C ILE A 188 6.46 2.85 11.36
N ILE A 189 5.57 2.88 10.37
CA ILE A 189 4.54 3.91 10.27
C ILE A 189 3.57 3.70 11.44
N PRO A 190 3.43 4.68 12.34
CA PRO A 190 2.53 4.57 13.47
C PRO A 190 1.08 4.59 12.99
N ASN A 191 0.19 3.95 13.76
CA ASN A 191 -1.25 3.94 13.51
C ASN A 191 -1.62 3.46 12.10
N TRP A 192 -1.00 2.38 11.62
CA TRP A 192 -1.40 1.76 10.35
C TRP A 192 -2.87 1.32 10.43
N MET A 193 -3.71 1.89 9.58
CA MET A 193 -5.17 1.77 9.66
C MET A 193 -5.72 0.80 8.62
N ILE A 194 -5.88 -0.47 8.99
CA ILE A 194 -6.59 -1.45 8.16
C ILE A 194 -8.09 -1.24 8.35
N THR A 195 -8.75 -0.62 7.36
CA THR A 195 -10.19 -0.30 7.42
C THR A 195 -11.06 -1.17 6.51
N GLU A 196 -10.43 -1.95 5.63
CA GLU A 196 -11.05 -2.83 4.66
C GLU A 196 -10.03 -3.87 4.21
N THR A 197 -10.51 -5.04 3.79
CA THR A 197 -9.69 -6.07 3.11
C THR A 197 -10.28 -6.37 1.76
N GLN A 198 -9.41 -6.77 0.85
CA GLN A 198 -9.76 -7.22 -0.49
C GLN A 198 -10.38 -8.61 -0.43
N GLY A 199 -11.59 -8.73 -0.99
CA GLY A 199 -12.22 -10.02 -1.32
C GLY A 199 -11.92 -10.42 -2.76
N LEU A 200 -12.98 -10.75 -3.51
CA LEU A 200 -12.86 -11.24 -4.89
C LEU A 200 -12.55 -10.14 -5.91
N GLU A 201 -12.71 -8.86 -5.54
CA GLU A 201 -12.46 -7.77 -6.48
C GLU A 201 -10.96 -7.62 -6.76
N PRO A 202 -10.54 -7.41 -8.03
CA PRO A 202 -9.11 -7.35 -8.39
C PRO A 202 -8.47 -5.98 -8.07
N TRP A 203 -8.83 -5.36 -6.94
CA TRP A 203 -8.52 -3.96 -6.64
C TRP A 203 -7.34 -3.74 -5.69
N CYS A 204 -6.40 -4.68 -5.59
CA CYS A 204 -5.27 -4.65 -4.65
C CYS A 204 -4.56 -3.29 -4.56
N ALA A 205 -4.32 -2.65 -5.71
CA ALA A 205 -3.72 -1.32 -5.78
C ALA A 205 -4.57 -0.23 -5.11
N PHE A 206 -5.90 -0.31 -5.24
CA PHE A 206 -6.83 0.66 -4.65
C PHE A 206 -6.99 0.46 -3.16
N TYR A 207 -7.06 -0.79 -2.67
CA TYR A 207 -7.01 -1.12 -1.24
C TYR A 207 -5.70 -0.66 -0.60
N THR A 208 -4.58 -0.86 -1.31
CA THR A 208 -3.27 -0.40 -0.87
C THR A 208 -3.24 1.12 -0.71
N LEU A 209 -3.56 1.85 -1.77
CA LEU A 209 -3.47 3.31 -1.77
C LEU A 209 -4.50 3.97 -0.82
N SER A 210 -5.72 3.42 -0.69
CA SER A 210 -6.70 3.93 0.27
C SER A 210 -6.18 3.81 1.70
N THR A 211 -5.60 2.67 2.05
CA THR A 211 -5.03 2.39 3.37
C THR A 211 -3.82 3.26 3.67
N MET A 212 -2.92 3.45 2.69
CA MET A 212 -1.80 4.39 2.81
C MET A 212 -2.28 5.81 3.13
N ILE A 213 -3.30 6.29 2.42
CA ILE A 213 -3.89 7.61 2.65
C ILE A 213 -4.50 7.69 4.05
N ASN A 214 -5.37 6.74 4.41
CA ASN A 214 -6.09 6.73 5.68
C ASN A 214 -5.13 6.68 6.89
N SER A 215 -4.07 5.87 6.79
CA SER A 215 -3.05 5.72 7.83
C SER A 215 -2.27 7.02 8.05
N ILE A 216 -1.88 7.72 6.98
CA ILE A 216 -1.17 9.01 7.09
C ILE A 216 -2.09 10.13 7.59
N GLU A 217 -3.37 10.10 7.26
CA GLU A 217 -4.36 11.04 7.79
C GLU A 217 -4.80 10.72 9.22
N GLY A 218 -4.52 9.51 9.72
CA GLY A 218 -5.00 9.02 11.02
C GLY A 218 -6.52 8.87 11.11
N LYS A 219 -7.20 8.81 9.97
CA LYS A 219 -8.66 8.60 9.87
C LYS A 219 -9.05 8.06 8.50
N ALA A 220 -10.17 7.35 8.43
CA ALA A 220 -10.72 6.85 7.17
C ALA A 220 -11.28 8.01 6.32
N ILE A 221 -10.55 8.43 5.28
CA ILE A 221 -10.99 9.46 4.32
C ILE A 221 -11.43 8.88 2.97
N THR A 222 -11.02 7.65 2.65
CA THR A 222 -11.44 6.94 1.45
C THR A 222 -11.40 5.43 1.64
N ASN A 223 -11.90 4.69 0.64
CA ASN A 223 -11.77 3.24 0.52
C ASN A 223 -11.52 2.85 -0.94
N ALA A 224 -11.22 1.57 -1.20
CA ALA A 224 -10.86 1.05 -2.51
C ALA A 224 -11.98 1.30 -3.54
N LYS A 225 -13.22 0.98 -3.17
CA LYS A 225 -14.41 1.16 -4.02
C LYS A 225 -14.62 2.64 -4.42
N THR A 226 -14.38 3.57 -3.49
CA THR A 226 -14.50 5.00 -3.77
C THR A 226 -13.41 5.48 -4.71
N LEU A 227 -12.15 5.07 -4.47
CA LEU A 227 -11.02 5.47 -5.28
C LEU A 227 -11.11 4.91 -6.70
N ILE A 228 -11.48 3.63 -6.87
CA ILE A 228 -11.61 3.03 -8.21
C ILE A 228 -12.74 3.67 -9.03
N LYS A 229 -13.89 3.97 -8.41
CA LYS A 229 -14.97 4.72 -9.08
C LYS A 229 -14.56 6.11 -9.51
N LYS A 230 -13.66 6.77 -8.77
CA LYS A 230 -13.07 8.05 -9.18
C LYS A 230 -12.08 7.91 -10.34
N ALA A 231 -11.35 6.79 -10.40
CA ALA A 231 -10.41 6.49 -11.48
C ALA A 231 -11.13 6.06 -12.78
N PHE A 232 -12.28 5.39 -12.66
CA PHE A 232 -13.07 4.84 -13.76
C PHE A 232 -14.53 5.33 -13.69
N ARG A 233 -14.72 6.65 -13.79
CA ARG A 233 -16.01 7.32 -13.51
C ARG A 233 -17.22 6.87 -14.34
N THR A 234 -16.97 6.28 -15.52
CA THR A 234 -18.01 5.83 -16.45
C THR A 234 -18.14 4.31 -16.51
N ALA A 235 -17.34 3.58 -15.72
CA ALA A 235 -17.38 2.12 -15.71
C ALA A 235 -18.62 1.61 -14.96
N SER A 236 -19.23 0.56 -15.50
CA SER A 236 -20.21 -0.27 -14.83
C SER A 236 -19.56 -1.12 -13.73
N GLU A 237 -20.36 -1.64 -12.79
CA GLU A 237 -19.83 -2.55 -11.75
C GLU A 237 -19.20 -3.82 -12.35
N ALA A 238 -19.74 -4.32 -13.47
CA ALA A 238 -19.18 -5.47 -14.19
C ALA A 238 -17.79 -5.18 -14.78
N GLU A 239 -17.58 -3.98 -15.34
CA GLU A 239 -16.26 -3.54 -15.81
C GLU A 239 -15.28 -3.35 -14.64
N LEU A 240 -15.75 -2.89 -13.48
CA LEU A 240 -14.87 -2.70 -12.32
C LEU A 240 -14.35 -4.02 -11.76
N VAL A 241 -15.09 -5.13 -11.87
CA VAL A 241 -14.60 -6.44 -11.41
C VAL A 241 -13.82 -7.21 -12.48
N ASP A 242 -13.71 -6.70 -13.71
CA ASP A 242 -12.86 -7.28 -14.76
C ASP A 242 -11.41 -6.80 -14.60
N GLY A 243 -10.54 -7.72 -14.19
CA GLY A 243 -9.09 -7.49 -14.05
C GLY A 243 -8.44 -6.91 -15.30
N LYS A 244 -8.89 -7.28 -16.52
CA LYS A 244 -8.34 -6.73 -17.77
C LYS A 244 -8.77 -5.29 -18.00
N TYR A 245 -10.00 -4.96 -17.64
CA TYR A 245 -10.51 -3.60 -17.77
C TYR A 245 -9.77 -2.65 -16.84
N ILE A 246 -9.63 -3.01 -15.56
CA ILE A 246 -8.98 -2.14 -14.58
C ILE A 246 -7.47 -1.99 -14.81
N THR A 247 -6.82 -2.98 -15.44
CA THR A 247 -5.41 -2.93 -15.83
C THR A 247 -5.19 -2.33 -17.22
N SER A 248 -6.26 -1.96 -17.94
CA SER A 248 -6.15 -1.28 -19.24
C SER A 248 -5.55 0.13 -19.15
N LYS A 249 -5.54 0.73 -17.95
CA LYS A 249 -4.89 2.00 -17.64
C LYS A 249 -3.58 1.75 -16.89
N PRO A 250 -2.51 2.51 -17.18
CA PRO A 250 -1.28 2.40 -16.43
C PRO A 250 -1.48 2.84 -14.97
N PHE A 251 -0.71 2.30 -14.03
CA PHE A 251 -0.78 2.67 -12.60
C PHE A 251 -0.65 4.18 -12.36
N ALA A 252 0.08 4.90 -13.22
CA ALA A 252 0.18 6.36 -13.20
C ALA A 252 -1.19 7.06 -13.28
N HIS A 253 -2.18 6.49 -13.97
CA HIS A 253 -3.57 6.99 -14.00
C HIS A 253 -4.22 6.96 -12.62
N THR A 254 -3.99 5.89 -11.86
CA THR A 254 -4.46 5.75 -10.48
C THR A 254 -3.78 6.76 -9.56
N VAL A 255 -2.46 6.95 -9.69
CA VAL A 255 -1.71 7.96 -8.92
C VAL A 255 -2.20 9.39 -9.24
N GLN A 256 -2.46 9.72 -10.50
CA GLN A 256 -3.03 11.01 -10.90
C GLN A 256 -4.43 11.23 -10.32
N THR A 257 -5.25 10.18 -10.30
CA THR A 257 -6.58 10.24 -9.68
C THR A 257 -6.46 10.48 -8.18
N MET A 258 -5.59 9.74 -7.50
CA MET A 258 -5.29 9.92 -6.07
C MET A 258 -4.87 11.36 -5.76
N GLN A 259 -3.99 11.93 -6.59
CA GLN A 259 -3.52 13.30 -6.41
C GLN A 259 -4.60 14.34 -6.63
N LYS A 260 -5.42 14.15 -7.66
CA LYS A 260 -6.54 15.06 -7.97
C LYS A 260 -7.59 15.05 -6.87
N GLU A 261 -7.95 13.88 -6.36
CA GLU A 261 -9.13 13.70 -5.51
C GLU A 261 -8.80 13.86 -4.02
N TYR A 262 -7.58 13.51 -3.61
CA TYR A 262 -7.17 13.48 -2.20
C TYR A 262 -5.90 14.30 -1.93
N GLY A 263 -5.26 14.83 -2.97
CA GLY A 263 -4.02 15.58 -2.84
C GLY A 263 -2.82 14.72 -2.47
N TYR A 264 -2.87 13.40 -2.67
CA TYR A 264 -1.76 12.48 -2.40
C TYR A 264 -1.11 11.99 -3.69
N THR A 265 0.20 11.91 -3.71
CA THR A 265 0.94 11.38 -4.86
C THR A 265 2.11 10.51 -4.40
N LEU A 266 2.70 9.78 -5.34
CA LEU A 266 3.92 9.01 -5.18
C LEU A 266 4.70 9.03 -6.49
N ASP A 267 5.99 8.74 -6.41
CA ASP A 267 6.86 8.61 -7.57
C ASP A 267 7.04 7.12 -7.89
N ILE A 268 7.00 6.75 -9.18
CA ILE A 268 7.16 5.35 -9.61
C ILE A 268 8.63 5.09 -9.85
N LYS A 269 9.21 4.14 -9.11
CA LYS A 269 10.56 3.60 -9.33
C LYS A 269 10.45 2.20 -9.92
N ASN A 270 10.97 2.00 -11.13
CA ASN A 270 10.89 0.72 -11.87
C ASN A 270 11.86 -0.37 -11.35
N SER A 271 11.96 -0.52 -10.02
CA SER A 271 12.70 -1.59 -9.37
C SER A 271 12.26 -1.79 -7.91
N ARG A 272 12.68 -2.92 -7.34
CA ARG A 272 12.69 -3.15 -5.89
C ARG A 272 13.55 -2.10 -5.17
N LEU A 273 13.19 -1.79 -3.93
CA LEU A 273 14.01 -0.96 -3.05
C LEU A 273 15.09 -1.79 -2.34
N THR A 274 16.28 -1.22 -2.21
CA THR A 274 17.30 -1.68 -1.27
C THR A 274 16.87 -1.40 0.18
N PRO A 275 17.45 -2.07 1.20
CA PRO A 275 17.16 -1.76 2.60
C PRO A 275 17.29 -0.26 2.92
N ALA A 276 18.40 0.37 2.53
CA ALA A 276 18.63 1.80 2.77
C ALA A 276 17.57 2.73 2.13
N GLU A 277 17.05 2.34 0.96
CA GLU A 277 15.97 3.08 0.30
C GLU A 277 14.64 2.92 1.03
N VAL A 278 14.31 1.71 1.50
CA VAL A 278 13.15 1.49 2.36
C VAL A 278 13.26 2.34 3.62
N GLN A 279 14.43 2.30 4.28
CA GLN A 279 14.71 3.13 5.45
C GLN A 279 14.44 4.61 5.17
N THR A 280 14.95 5.13 4.05
CA THR A 280 14.74 6.52 3.62
C THR A 280 13.26 6.87 3.45
N GLN A 281 12.42 5.95 2.97
CA GLN A 281 10.98 6.20 2.83
C GLN A 281 10.28 6.20 4.19
N ILE A 282 10.49 5.14 4.98
CA ILE A 282 9.80 4.95 6.25
C ILE A 282 10.21 6.02 7.28
N ASP A 283 11.48 6.44 7.31
CA ASP A 283 11.95 7.52 8.20
C ASP A 283 11.29 8.87 7.87
N LYS A 284 10.82 9.07 6.64
CA LYS A 284 10.02 10.23 6.22
C LYS A 284 8.52 10.04 6.47
N LYS A 285 8.13 8.95 7.14
CA LYS A 285 6.73 8.53 7.33
C LYS A 285 6.00 8.32 6.00
N ALA A 286 6.72 7.86 4.97
CA ALA A 286 6.16 7.59 3.64
C ALA A 286 6.09 6.07 3.41
N PRO A 287 4.89 5.46 3.41
CA PRO A 287 4.73 4.04 3.08
C PRO A 287 5.16 3.77 1.65
N VAL A 288 5.60 2.54 1.39
CA VAL A 288 6.04 2.13 0.05
C VAL A 288 5.01 1.21 -0.56
N TYR A 289 4.44 1.63 -1.68
CA TYR A 289 3.64 0.74 -2.53
C TYR A 289 4.57 -0.27 -3.20
N VAL A 290 4.22 -1.55 -3.15
CA VAL A 290 4.99 -2.63 -3.77
C VAL A 290 4.12 -3.31 -4.80
N HIS A 291 4.55 -3.25 -6.07
CA HIS A 291 3.93 -4.00 -7.15
C HIS A 291 4.61 -5.35 -7.32
N LEU A 292 3.79 -6.38 -7.31
CA LEU A 292 4.17 -7.77 -7.42
C LEU A 292 3.63 -8.36 -8.73
N ASP A 293 4.52 -8.82 -9.60
CA ASP A 293 4.10 -9.63 -10.75
C ASP A 293 3.91 -11.08 -10.32
N ASN A 294 2.81 -11.72 -10.74
CA ASN A 294 2.55 -13.12 -10.43
C ASN A 294 3.35 -14.04 -11.38
N VAL A 295 4.40 -14.65 -10.86
CA VAL A 295 5.30 -15.55 -11.59
C VAL A 295 4.57 -16.85 -11.94
N THR A 296 3.81 -17.42 -11.00
CA THR A 296 3.02 -18.65 -11.20
C THR A 296 2.06 -18.52 -12.38
N GLN A 297 1.51 -17.32 -12.60
CA GLN A 297 0.55 -17.01 -13.66
C GLN A 297 1.19 -16.36 -14.89
N ASN A 298 2.45 -16.70 -15.20
CA ASN A 298 3.20 -16.21 -16.37
C ASN A 298 3.21 -14.68 -16.51
N TYR A 299 3.36 -13.96 -15.38
CA TYR A 299 3.41 -12.50 -15.35
C TYR A 299 2.15 -11.81 -15.90
N ASN A 300 0.98 -12.46 -15.83
CA ASN A 300 -0.29 -11.87 -16.26
C ASN A 300 -0.60 -10.61 -15.42
N PRO A 301 -0.68 -9.40 -16.03
CA PRO A 301 -0.94 -8.16 -15.29
C PRO A 301 -2.28 -8.17 -14.52
N ALA A 302 -3.30 -8.87 -15.03
CA ALA A 302 -4.60 -9.00 -14.35
C ALA A 302 -4.53 -9.89 -13.09
N LYS A 303 -3.41 -10.58 -12.86
CA LYS A 303 -3.11 -11.38 -11.67
C LYS A 303 -1.96 -10.81 -10.86
N SER A 304 -1.46 -9.62 -11.22
CA SER A 304 -0.49 -8.88 -10.41
C SER A 304 -1.12 -8.46 -9.07
N HIS A 305 -0.27 -8.20 -8.09
CA HIS A 305 -0.70 -7.87 -6.73
C HIS A 305 -0.03 -6.60 -6.21
N GLY A 306 -0.71 -5.91 -5.30
CA GLY A 306 -0.22 -4.71 -4.64
C GLY A 306 -0.18 -4.96 -3.14
N VAL A 307 0.97 -4.71 -2.50
CA VAL A 307 1.15 -4.73 -1.04
C VAL A 307 1.86 -3.46 -0.58
N THR A 308 1.96 -3.26 0.73
CA THR A 308 2.64 -2.08 1.30
C THR A 308 3.77 -2.48 2.21
N VAL A 309 4.95 -1.86 2.08
CA VAL A 309 5.93 -1.83 3.18
C VAL A 309 5.56 -0.70 4.11
N ILE A 310 5.33 -1.04 5.38
CA ILE A 310 4.93 -0.09 6.42
C ILE A 310 6.04 0.13 7.45
N GLY A 311 7.07 -0.69 7.44
CA GLY A 311 8.20 -0.59 8.37
C GLY A 311 9.36 -1.49 8.01
N TYR A 312 10.44 -1.38 8.78
CA TYR A 312 11.65 -2.16 8.60
C TYR A 312 12.33 -2.51 9.93
N ILE A 313 13.15 -3.55 9.88
CA ILE A 313 14.25 -3.84 10.82
C ILE A 313 15.48 -4.08 9.95
N ILE A 314 16.41 -3.13 9.90
CA ILE A 314 17.55 -3.16 8.98
C ILE A 314 18.83 -3.26 9.79
N ALA A 315 19.67 -4.21 9.41
CA ALA A 315 20.98 -4.37 10.01
C ALA A 315 21.88 -3.15 9.76
N LYS A 316 22.57 -2.68 10.79
CA LYS A 316 23.59 -1.62 10.70
C LYS A 316 24.87 -2.10 10.01
N ASN A 317 25.04 -3.42 9.89
CA ASN A 317 26.12 -4.05 9.12
C ASN A 317 25.53 -4.93 8.01
N ASN A 318 26.32 -5.19 6.96
CA ASN A 318 25.85 -5.97 5.80
C ASN A 318 25.89 -7.49 6.02
N THR A 319 26.17 -7.96 7.24
CA THR A 319 26.31 -9.39 7.56
C THR A 319 25.04 -10.02 8.13
N LEU A 320 24.11 -9.19 8.60
CA LEU A 320 22.84 -9.64 9.17
C LEU A 320 21.68 -9.39 8.20
N ASP A 321 20.64 -10.19 8.33
CA ASP A 321 19.43 -10.07 7.50
C ASP A 321 18.65 -8.79 7.83
N SER A 322 17.93 -8.27 6.84
CA SER A 322 16.96 -7.20 7.03
C SER A 322 15.54 -7.73 6.89
N TYR A 323 14.62 -7.12 7.62
CA TYR A 323 13.24 -7.54 7.75
C TYR A 323 12.31 -6.38 7.42
N TYR A 324 11.12 -6.71 6.94
CA TYR A 324 10.14 -5.71 6.53
C TYR A 324 8.78 -6.05 7.11
N TYR A 325 8.12 -5.02 7.63
CA TYR A 325 6.72 -5.09 7.97
C TYR A 325 5.92 -4.79 6.71
N PHE A 326 5.08 -5.74 6.31
CA PHE A 326 4.19 -5.59 5.18
C PHE A 326 2.73 -5.62 5.62
N TRP A 327 1.90 -4.88 4.90
CA TRP A 327 0.47 -5.12 4.87
C TRP A 327 0.05 -5.64 3.50
N ASN A 328 -0.67 -6.76 3.51
CA ASN A 328 -1.27 -7.38 2.33
C ASN A 328 -2.78 -7.07 2.34
N PRO A 329 -3.36 -6.47 1.28
CA PRO A 329 -4.78 -6.15 1.23
C PRO A 329 -5.74 -7.31 1.52
N TRP A 330 -5.32 -8.55 1.34
CA TRP A 330 -6.12 -9.72 1.68
C TRP A 330 -6.33 -9.91 3.19
N TRP A 331 -5.50 -9.26 4.01
CA TRP A 331 -5.33 -9.59 5.42
C TRP A 331 -5.74 -8.43 6.33
N GLN A 332 -6.39 -8.79 7.43
CA GLN A 332 -6.74 -7.89 8.55
C GLN A 332 -5.54 -7.61 9.46
N LYS A 333 -4.45 -8.33 9.25
CA LYS A 333 -3.23 -8.29 10.05
C LYS A 333 -2.02 -7.93 9.20
N VAL A 334 -0.97 -7.46 9.86
CA VAL A 334 0.32 -7.20 9.21
C VAL A 334 1.16 -8.47 9.23
N MET A 335 2.22 -8.50 8.44
CA MET A 335 3.21 -9.58 8.47
C MET A 335 4.62 -9.01 8.60
N LEU A 336 5.50 -9.78 9.24
CA LEU A 336 6.93 -9.50 9.29
C LEU A 336 7.67 -10.64 8.57
N THR A 337 8.50 -10.28 7.59
CA THR A 337 9.25 -11.26 6.79
C THR A 337 10.70 -10.83 6.53
N ASN A 338 11.60 -11.81 6.42
CA ASN A 338 12.98 -11.61 5.95
C ASN A 338 13.20 -12.05 4.50
N GLN A 339 12.13 -12.28 3.72
CA GLN A 339 12.20 -12.82 2.36
C GLN A 339 13.35 -12.20 1.56
N LYS A 340 14.42 -12.98 1.39
CA LYS A 340 15.67 -12.49 0.80
C LYS A 340 15.51 -12.33 -0.71
N ASP A 341 14.97 -13.37 -1.32
CA ASP A 341 14.66 -13.42 -2.74
C ASP A 341 13.23 -12.93 -3.02
N MET A 342 13.07 -11.62 -3.11
CA MET A 342 11.80 -11.00 -3.51
C MET A 342 11.45 -11.20 -4.99
N SER A 343 12.25 -11.96 -5.77
CA SER A 343 11.88 -12.38 -7.13
C SER A 343 11.10 -13.69 -7.16
N ASN A 344 11.18 -14.47 -6.08
CA ASN A 344 10.43 -15.69 -5.82
C ASN A 344 9.79 -15.58 -4.43
N TRP A 345 8.89 -14.64 -4.23
CA TRP A 345 8.19 -14.48 -2.95
C TRP A 345 6.87 -15.25 -2.97
N LYS A 346 6.78 -16.32 -2.18
CA LYS A 346 5.53 -17.04 -1.96
C LYS A 346 4.57 -16.19 -1.13
N LEU A 347 3.37 -15.95 -1.66
CA LEU A 347 2.23 -15.36 -0.96
C LEU A 347 1.00 -16.19 -1.31
N ASN A 348 0.49 -16.92 -0.32
CA ASN A 348 -0.46 -18.02 -0.51
C ASN A 348 0.10 -19.05 -1.53
N ASP A 349 -0.76 -19.59 -2.40
CA ASP A 349 -0.40 -20.59 -3.42
C ASP A 349 0.35 -20.00 -4.63
N ASN A 350 0.62 -18.70 -4.65
CA ASN A 350 1.26 -18.02 -5.77
C ASN A 350 2.67 -17.53 -5.42
N VAL A 351 3.55 -17.55 -6.42
CA VAL A 351 4.87 -16.95 -6.36
C VAL A 351 4.83 -15.60 -7.05
N TYR A 352 5.37 -14.58 -6.39
CA TYR A 352 5.39 -13.20 -6.84
C TYR A 352 6.80 -12.65 -6.94
N SER A 353 6.97 -11.67 -7.83
CA SER A 353 8.22 -10.94 -8.02
C SER A 353 8.00 -9.45 -7.80
N TRP A 354 8.77 -8.83 -6.89
CA TRP A 354 8.74 -7.39 -6.65
C TRP A 354 9.32 -6.63 -7.85
N LYS A 355 8.43 -6.12 -8.70
CA LYS A 355 8.78 -5.50 -9.97
C LYS A 355 9.13 -4.01 -9.85
N TYR A 356 8.26 -3.23 -9.23
CA TYR A 356 8.44 -1.79 -9.08
C TYR A 356 7.87 -1.30 -7.75
N SER A 357 8.24 -0.08 -7.39
CA SER A 357 7.89 0.53 -6.11
C SER A 357 7.26 1.91 -6.31
N GLY A 358 6.21 2.22 -5.55
CA GLY A 358 5.74 3.59 -5.37
C GLY A 358 6.42 4.20 -4.14
N ILE A 359 7.27 5.19 -4.36
CA ILE A 359 8.09 5.85 -3.33
C ILE A 359 7.66 7.29 -3.12
N ASN A 360 8.20 7.96 -2.10
CA ASN A 360 7.97 9.37 -1.82
C ASN A 360 6.47 9.70 -1.72
N PHE A 361 5.71 8.80 -1.07
CA PHE A 361 4.29 9.01 -0.80
C PHE A 361 4.11 10.26 0.05
N ARG A 362 3.35 11.21 -0.46
CA ARG A 362 3.26 12.55 0.15
C ARG A 362 1.95 13.24 -0.19
N LYS A 363 1.56 14.17 0.67
CA LYS A 363 0.49 15.11 0.39
C LYS A 363 1.03 16.25 -0.47
N GLU A 364 0.62 16.27 -1.73
CA GLU A 364 0.94 17.28 -2.72
C GLU A 364 -0.31 17.59 -3.56
N PRO A 365 -1.21 18.45 -3.06
CA PRO A 365 -2.44 18.79 -3.77
C PRO A 365 -2.13 19.57 -5.04
N ILE A 366 -2.84 19.22 -6.11
CA ILE A 366 -2.79 20.00 -7.34
C ILE A 366 -3.41 21.37 -7.08
N ASN A 367 -2.68 22.43 -7.44
CA ASN A 367 -3.18 23.79 -7.37
C ASN A 367 -4.18 24.09 -8.49
N TYR A 368 -5.42 23.64 -8.30
CA TYR A 368 -6.55 24.03 -9.15
C TYR A 368 -6.95 25.51 -8.96
N ALA A 369 -6.41 26.22 -7.97
CA ALA A 369 -6.75 27.62 -7.72
C ALA A 369 -6.30 28.56 -8.86
N MET A 370 -5.40 28.12 -9.74
CA MET A 370 -5.08 28.87 -10.95
C MET A 370 -6.19 28.85 -12.01
N LYS A 371 -7.17 27.92 -11.92
CA LYS A 371 -8.33 27.90 -12.81
C LYS A 371 -9.13 29.21 -12.68
N GLY A 372 -9.42 29.84 -13.81
CA GLY A 372 -10.11 31.13 -13.89
C GLY A 372 -9.23 32.35 -13.62
N LYS A 373 -7.96 32.17 -13.22
CA LYS A 373 -7.01 33.28 -13.05
C LYS A 373 -6.37 33.67 -14.38
N ILE A 374 -5.68 34.81 -14.37
CA ILE A 374 -4.82 35.24 -15.48
C ILE A 374 -3.38 34.81 -15.18
N ALA A 375 -2.69 34.30 -16.18
CA ALA A 375 -1.27 33.98 -16.10
C ALA A 375 -0.50 34.54 -17.31
N THR A 376 0.75 34.91 -17.08
CA THR A 376 1.69 35.26 -18.14
C THR A 376 2.32 33.98 -18.68
N LEU A 377 2.25 33.77 -20.00
CA LEU A 377 3.07 32.78 -20.69
C LEU A 377 4.50 33.30 -20.75
N LEU A 378 5.45 32.64 -20.09
CA LEU A 378 6.80 33.15 -19.91
C LEU A 378 7.60 33.15 -21.22
N SER A 379 8.56 34.06 -21.35
CA SER A 379 9.49 34.13 -22.51
C SER A 379 10.22 32.81 -22.79
N ARG A 380 10.51 32.05 -21.72
CA ARG A 380 11.19 30.75 -21.76
C ARG A 380 10.33 29.60 -22.28
N ALA A 381 9.02 29.79 -22.43
CA ALA A 381 8.09 28.76 -22.88
C ALA A 381 8.35 28.44 -24.36
N THR A 382 9.01 27.31 -24.64
CA THR A 382 9.43 26.94 -26.00
C THR A 382 8.45 26.02 -26.71
N TYR A 383 7.77 25.14 -25.98
CA TYR A 383 6.87 24.13 -26.52
C TYR A 383 5.56 24.08 -25.74
N TYR A 384 4.45 23.88 -26.45
CA TYR A 384 3.19 23.49 -25.85
C TYR A 384 3.36 22.13 -25.18
N GLN A 385 2.43 21.78 -24.29
CA GLN A 385 2.41 20.47 -23.65
C GLN A 385 2.42 19.34 -24.70
N THR A 386 1.81 19.54 -25.87
CA THR A 386 1.77 18.59 -26.99
C THR A 386 3.06 18.48 -27.81
N GLY A 387 4.10 19.26 -27.48
CA GLY A 387 5.40 19.25 -28.17
C GLY A 387 5.48 20.17 -29.41
N GLU A 388 4.40 20.81 -29.80
CA GLU A 388 4.41 21.86 -30.83
C GLU A 388 5.17 23.10 -30.33
N LYS A 389 5.95 23.76 -31.20
CA LYS A 389 6.65 25.00 -30.83
C LYS A 389 5.66 26.13 -30.52
N ILE A 390 5.94 26.88 -29.45
CA ILE A 390 5.20 28.09 -29.12
C ILE A 390 5.76 29.26 -29.94
N PRO A 391 4.96 29.92 -30.80
CA PRO A 391 5.35 31.16 -31.48
C PRO A 391 5.86 32.22 -30.49
N THR A 392 6.95 32.91 -30.84
CA THR A 392 7.60 33.89 -29.95
C THR A 392 6.69 35.08 -29.64
N ASP A 393 5.80 35.45 -30.56
CA ASP A 393 4.84 36.53 -30.41
C ASP A 393 3.72 36.21 -29.41
N LEU A 394 3.51 34.96 -29.04
CA LEU A 394 2.55 34.55 -28.00
C LEU A 394 3.14 34.59 -26.58
N ARG A 395 4.46 34.74 -26.45
CA ARG A 395 5.15 34.75 -25.15
C ARG A 395 5.12 36.15 -24.53
N ASN A 396 5.34 36.23 -23.22
CA ASN A 396 5.23 37.44 -22.39
C ASN A 396 3.85 38.13 -22.49
N LYS A 397 2.82 37.36 -22.80
CA LYS A 397 1.42 37.80 -22.86
C LYS A 397 0.61 37.11 -21.78
N GLU A 398 -0.42 37.81 -21.34
CA GLU A 398 -1.35 37.36 -20.32
C GLU A 398 -2.53 36.62 -20.95
N TYR A 399 -2.90 35.49 -20.34
CA TYR A 399 -3.98 34.62 -20.79
C TYR A 399 -4.83 34.16 -19.61
N ILE A 400 -6.13 33.92 -19.85
CA ILE A 400 -7.00 33.32 -18.83
C ILE A 400 -6.75 31.81 -18.83
N ILE A 401 -6.53 31.23 -17.65
CA ILE A 401 -6.47 29.77 -17.48
C ILE A 401 -7.89 29.26 -17.42
N LYS A 402 -8.36 28.64 -18.51
CA LYS A 402 -9.72 28.11 -18.59
C LYS A 402 -9.86 26.75 -17.92
N ASP A 403 -8.79 25.95 -17.94
CA ASP A 403 -8.80 24.63 -17.33
C ASP A 403 -7.41 24.18 -16.84
N VAL A 404 -7.42 23.17 -15.98
CA VAL A 404 -6.21 22.62 -15.33
C VAL A 404 -6.31 21.10 -15.37
N LYS A 405 -5.23 20.42 -15.73
CA LYS A 405 -5.14 18.95 -15.67
C LYS A 405 -3.82 18.49 -15.06
N SER A 406 -3.86 17.35 -14.37
CA SER A 406 -2.66 16.67 -13.89
C SER A 406 -1.86 16.12 -15.07
N ILE A 407 -0.53 16.25 -14.99
CA ILE A 407 0.42 15.63 -15.92
C ILE A 407 1.70 15.28 -15.16
N SER A 408 2.59 14.52 -15.80
CA SER A 408 3.96 14.32 -15.35
C SER A 408 4.90 14.55 -16.54
N GLN A 409 5.27 15.80 -16.79
CA GLN A 409 6.09 16.20 -17.95
C GLN A 409 7.07 17.29 -17.54
N SER A 410 8.37 17.03 -17.78
CA SER A 410 9.47 17.90 -17.31
C SER A 410 9.41 18.09 -15.78
N SER A 411 9.47 19.32 -15.27
CA SER A 411 9.30 19.61 -13.84
C SER A 411 7.86 20.00 -13.47
N SER A 412 6.91 19.89 -14.42
CA SER A 412 5.52 20.33 -14.24
C SER A 412 4.61 19.17 -13.81
N LYS A 413 3.77 19.43 -12.80
CA LYS A 413 2.78 18.48 -12.26
C LYS A 413 1.38 18.74 -12.80
N VAL A 414 1.19 19.93 -13.37
CA VAL A 414 -0.02 20.29 -14.11
C VAL A 414 0.29 20.95 -15.44
N ALA A 415 -0.72 20.91 -16.29
CA ALA A 415 -0.79 21.73 -17.48
C ALA A 415 -2.02 22.64 -17.37
N TYR A 416 -1.88 23.83 -17.93
CA TYR A 416 -2.91 24.86 -17.96
C TYR A 416 -3.41 25.06 -19.38
N TYR A 417 -4.73 25.11 -19.57
CA TYR A 417 -5.31 25.45 -20.85
C TYR A 417 -5.52 26.96 -20.92
N LEU A 418 -4.78 27.62 -21.82
CA LEU A 418 -4.81 29.07 -21.96
C LEU A 418 -5.85 29.49 -23.00
N GLU A 419 -6.86 30.25 -22.58
CA GLU A 419 -7.86 30.85 -23.45
C GLU A 419 -7.22 31.89 -24.38
N GLY A 420 -7.62 31.88 -25.65
CA GLY A 420 -7.08 32.77 -26.69
C GLY A 420 -5.99 32.14 -27.55
N ILE A 421 -5.17 31.25 -26.97
CA ILE A 421 -4.28 30.37 -27.75
C ILE A 421 -4.84 28.95 -27.90
N ASN A 422 -5.80 28.57 -27.05
CA ASN A 422 -6.51 27.29 -27.11
C ASN A 422 -5.59 26.05 -27.05
N LYS A 423 -4.51 26.16 -26.27
CA LYS A 423 -3.48 25.11 -26.11
C LYS A 423 -3.15 24.89 -24.64
N TRP A 424 -2.67 23.68 -24.35
CA TRP A 424 -2.14 23.32 -23.04
C TRP A 424 -0.67 23.74 -22.94
N VAL A 425 -0.30 24.40 -21.85
CA VAL A 425 1.08 24.75 -21.51
C VAL A 425 1.46 24.13 -20.16
N LEU A 426 2.75 23.89 -19.96
CA LEU A 426 3.27 23.33 -18.72
C LEU A 426 3.28 24.38 -17.60
N GLU A 427 3.09 23.93 -16.36
CA GLU A 427 3.12 24.80 -15.17
C GLU A 427 4.38 25.67 -15.08
N GLN A 428 5.54 25.08 -15.35
CA GLN A 428 6.83 25.77 -15.35
C GLN A 428 6.92 26.95 -16.34
N ASP A 429 6.04 26.98 -17.34
CA ASP A 429 6.04 27.94 -18.43
C ASP A 429 5.06 29.09 -18.21
N VAL A 430 4.34 29.09 -17.09
CA VAL A 430 3.42 30.17 -16.72
C VAL A 430 3.77 30.78 -15.36
N LYS A 431 3.31 32.02 -15.16
CA LYS A 431 3.34 32.69 -13.85
C LYS A 431 2.01 33.39 -13.62
N GLU A 432 1.44 33.28 -12.42
CA GLU A 432 0.23 34.02 -12.06
C GLU A 432 0.42 35.53 -12.32
N PHE A 433 -0.54 36.13 -13.03
CA PHE A 433 -0.58 37.56 -13.25
C PHE A 433 -1.54 38.20 -12.24
N PRO A 434 -1.07 39.12 -11.38
CA PRO A 434 -1.92 39.71 -10.34
C PRO A 434 -3.13 40.45 -10.91
N THR A 435 -4.29 40.27 -10.27
CA THR A 435 -5.54 40.98 -10.60
C THR A 435 -6.08 41.69 -9.35
N PRO A 436 -5.33 42.66 -8.79
CA PRO A 436 -5.56 43.19 -7.43
C PRO A 436 -6.92 43.88 -7.25
N LEU A 437 -7.51 44.35 -8.35
CA LEU A 437 -8.79 45.04 -8.32
C LEU A 437 -10.00 44.10 -8.48
N LEU A 438 -9.79 42.84 -8.83
CA LEU A 438 -10.88 41.88 -9.01
C LEU A 438 -11.65 41.67 -7.70
N ASN A 439 -12.98 41.70 -7.78
CA ASN A 439 -13.92 41.62 -6.66
C ASN A 439 -13.75 42.73 -5.62
N LYS A 440 -13.12 43.86 -5.97
CA LYS A 440 -13.00 45.05 -5.12
C LYS A 440 -13.92 46.17 -5.60
N LYS A 441 -14.24 47.09 -4.69
CA LYS A 441 -14.80 48.39 -5.05
C LYS A 441 -13.67 49.27 -5.57
N VAL A 442 -13.85 49.83 -6.76
CA VAL A 442 -12.90 50.70 -7.44
C VAL A 442 -13.57 52.01 -7.84
N THR A 443 -12.81 53.09 -7.87
CA THR A 443 -13.28 54.40 -8.31
C THR A 443 -12.92 54.63 -9.78
N LEU A 444 -13.91 54.93 -10.62
CA LEU A 444 -13.66 55.37 -12.00
C LEU A 444 -13.08 56.79 -11.99
N LEU A 445 -11.87 56.97 -12.50
CA LEU A 445 -11.15 58.24 -12.38
C LEU A 445 -11.75 59.33 -13.29
N SER A 446 -11.66 60.60 -12.87
CA SER A 446 -12.09 61.77 -13.66
C SER A 446 -11.44 61.87 -15.04
N LYS A 447 -10.18 61.43 -15.14
CA LYS A 447 -9.37 61.41 -16.37
C LYS A 447 -9.82 60.35 -17.39
N ALA A 448 -10.64 59.38 -16.99
CA ALA A 448 -11.08 58.30 -17.85
C ALA A 448 -11.94 58.86 -19.00
N SER A 449 -11.48 58.69 -20.24
CA SER A 449 -12.11 59.30 -21.42
C SER A 449 -12.84 58.31 -22.31
N GLN A 450 -12.37 57.07 -22.39
CA GLN A 450 -12.94 56.03 -23.25
C GLN A 450 -13.02 54.67 -22.55
N TYR A 451 -14.10 53.94 -22.78
CA TYR A 451 -14.22 52.54 -22.40
C TYR A 451 -13.19 51.70 -23.17
N GLN A 452 -13.01 50.45 -22.75
CA GLN A 452 -12.15 49.50 -23.45
C GLN A 452 -12.51 49.38 -24.94
N THR A 453 -13.80 49.50 -25.30
CA THR A 453 -14.33 49.46 -26.67
C THR A 453 -14.02 50.69 -27.51
N GLY A 454 -13.53 51.78 -26.90
CA GLY A 454 -13.28 53.07 -27.58
C GLY A 454 -14.43 54.08 -27.47
N GLU A 455 -15.62 53.65 -27.04
CA GLU A 455 -16.76 54.53 -26.77
C GLU A 455 -16.40 55.55 -25.66
N ALA A 456 -16.86 56.79 -25.82
CA ALA A 456 -16.61 57.85 -24.84
C ALA A 456 -17.29 57.54 -23.49
N ILE A 457 -16.58 57.79 -22.38
CA ILE A 457 -17.11 57.63 -21.02
C ILE A 457 -17.89 58.90 -20.65
N PRO A 458 -19.21 58.83 -20.37
CA PRO A 458 -19.98 59.97 -19.91
C PRO A 458 -19.42 60.58 -18.62
N THR A 459 -19.49 61.90 -18.46
CA THR A 459 -18.95 62.58 -17.28
C THR A 459 -19.68 62.22 -15.99
N ASN A 460 -20.98 61.91 -16.07
CA ASN A 460 -21.84 61.57 -14.93
C ASN A 460 -21.53 60.22 -14.26
N VAL A 461 -20.73 59.35 -14.89
CA VAL A 461 -20.28 58.07 -14.30
C VAL A 461 -18.88 58.14 -13.68
N ARG A 462 -18.15 59.23 -13.90
CA ARG A 462 -16.79 59.41 -13.37
C ARG A 462 -16.84 59.80 -11.89
N ASN A 463 -15.73 59.57 -11.17
CA ASN A 463 -15.57 59.77 -9.73
C ASN A 463 -16.55 58.99 -8.85
N LYS A 464 -17.16 57.93 -9.39
CA LYS A 464 -18.06 57.03 -8.66
C LYS A 464 -17.40 55.68 -8.42
N GLN A 465 -17.87 54.99 -7.37
CA GLN A 465 -17.41 53.66 -7.03
C GLN A 465 -18.25 52.57 -7.70
N TYR A 466 -17.57 51.53 -8.15
CA TYR A 466 -18.15 50.35 -8.80
C TYR A 466 -17.44 49.08 -8.32
N THR A 467 -18.08 47.92 -8.43
CA THR A 467 -17.42 46.65 -8.13
C THR A 467 -16.83 46.08 -9.42
N ALA A 468 -15.54 45.74 -9.43
CA ALA A 468 -14.93 45.05 -10.56
C ALA A 468 -15.25 43.55 -10.49
N LEU A 469 -16.17 43.08 -11.33
CA LEU A 469 -16.69 41.71 -11.27
C LEU A 469 -15.92 40.71 -12.14
N LYS A 470 -15.29 41.19 -13.21
CA LYS A 470 -14.51 40.37 -14.14
C LYS A 470 -13.26 41.12 -14.55
N VAL A 471 -12.25 40.36 -14.95
CA VAL A 471 -10.99 40.88 -15.45
C VAL A 471 -10.57 40.07 -16.67
N LYS A 472 -9.95 40.71 -17.65
CA LYS A 472 -9.36 40.03 -18.80
C LYS A 472 -8.06 40.71 -19.24
N PRO A 473 -7.15 39.97 -19.87
CA PRO A 473 -6.00 40.56 -20.57
C PRO A 473 -6.47 41.53 -21.64
N PHE A 474 -5.95 42.76 -21.62
CA PHE A 474 -6.18 43.76 -22.67
C PHE A 474 -5.08 44.81 -22.66
N ARG A 475 -4.29 44.87 -23.73
CA ARG A 475 -3.17 45.80 -23.85
C ARG A 475 -3.57 47.05 -24.62
N ARG A 476 -3.59 48.19 -23.92
CA ARG A 476 -3.81 49.50 -24.53
C ARG A 476 -3.21 50.58 -23.63
N SER A 477 -2.42 51.47 -24.22
CA SER A 477 -1.70 52.51 -23.49
C SER A 477 -0.88 51.90 -22.35
N ASN A 478 -1.09 52.33 -21.10
CA ASN A 478 -0.36 51.81 -19.92
C ASN A 478 -1.09 50.64 -19.25
N SER A 479 -2.21 50.17 -19.80
CA SER A 479 -3.01 49.08 -19.21
C SER A 479 -2.65 47.72 -19.82
N LYS A 480 -2.54 46.71 -18.96
CA LYS A 480 -2.42 45.29 -19.36
C LYS A 480 -3.73 44.53 -19.13
N LEU A 481 -4.62 45.09 -18.32
CA LEU A 481 -5.91 44.51 -17.97
C LEU A 481 -7.05 45.46 -18.34
N ALA A 482 -8.21 44.86 -18.56
CA ALA A 482 -9.50 45.54 -18.51
C ALA A 482 -10.37 44.88 -17.44
N TYR A 483 -11.15 45.70 -16.73
CA TYR A 483 -12.06 45.26 -15.67
C TYR A 483 -13.51 45.58 -16.04
N PHE A 484 -14.41 44.64 -15.80
CA PHE A 484 -15.84 44.85 -15.98
C PHE A 484 -16.44 45.42 -14.70
N LEU A 485 -16.95 46.64 -14.77
CA LEU A 485 -17.50 47.34 -13.61
C LEU A 485 -19.01 47.14 -13.51
N SER A 486 -19.48 46.69 -12.34
CA SER A 486 -20.90 46.60 -12.01
C SER A 486 -21.55 47.99 -12.02
N GLY A 487 -22.82 48.08 -12.39
CA GLY A 487 -23.58 49.34 -12.40
C GLY A 487 -23.48 50.14 -13.70
N ILE A 488 -22.31 50.16 -14.36
CA ILE A 488 -22.18 50.70 -15.73
C ILE A 488 -22.15 49.61 -16.80
N ASN A 489 -21.89 48.35 -16.43
CA ASN A 489 -21.87 47.19 -17.32
C ASN A 489 -20.92 47.34 -18.51
N LYS A 490 -19.75 47.95 -18.27
CA LYS A 490 -18.73 48.23 -19.29
C LYS A 490 -17.36 47.77 -18.82
N TRP A 491 -16.51 47.44 -19.79
CA TRP A 491 -15.09 47.18 -19.58
C TRP A 491 -14.32 48.49 -19.55
N VAL A 492 -13.55 48.70 -18.49
CA VAL A 492 -12.72 49.88 -18.26
C VAL A 492 -11.25 49.45 -18.17
N LEU A 493 -10.35 50.29 -18.69
CA LEU A 493 -8.92 50.05 -18.62
C LEU A 493 -8.41 50.20 -17.18
N GLU A 494 -7.44 49.38 -16.81
CA GLU A 494 -6.83 49.39 -15.49
C GLU A 494 -6.30 50.77 -15.06
N GLN A 495 -5.68 51.52 -15.97
CA GLN A 495 -5.12 52.86 -15.70
C GLN A 495 -6.18 53.93 -15.32
N ASP A 496 -7.45 53.63 -15.56
CA ASP A 496 -8.59 54.53 -15.42
C ASP A 496 -9.39 54.25 -14.13
N ILE A 497 -8.93 53.32 -13.30
CA ILE A 497 -9.56 52.94 -12.02
C ILE A 497 -8.54 52.90 -10.89
N ARG A 498 -8.99 53.09 -9.64
CA ARG A 498 -8.18 52.93 -8.43
C ARG A 498 -8.95 52.33 -7.27
#